data_AF-A0A163XNU0-F1
#
_entry.id   AF-A0A163XNU0-F1
#
_cell.length_a   1.000
_cell.length_b   1.000
_cell.length_c   1.000
_cell.angle_alpha   90.00
_cell.angle_beta   90.00
_cell.angle_gamma   90.00
#
_symmetry.space_group_name_H-M   'P 1'
#
loop_
_entity.id
_entity.type
_entity.pdbx_description
1 polymer ?
#
loop_
_entity_poly.entity_id
_entity_poly.type
_entity_poly.pdbx_seq_one_letter_code
_entity_poly.pdbx_strand_id
1 'polypeptide(L)'
;MEGAFKMINYSVVEVEKKEDYFSIAHPSIAINVTNSRTALKMLMSLLPEIGKIQRIVQNRDSERVYFETFIIGAKYTIVLKDSFTSGYAGVGAKVFKEFLEHAGLSTRESEQLIFKEEPKRAVLKIDFTN
;
A
#
# COMPACT_ATOMS: atom_id res chain seq x y z
N MET A 1 25.73 -8.15 -2.57
CA MET A 1 24.68 -9.08 -2.16
C MET A 1 23.46 -8.80 -3.02
N GLU A 2 23.29 -9.53 -4.11
CA GLU A 2 22.12 -9.42 -4.99
C GLU A 2 20.98 -10.25 -4.39
N GLY A 3 20.07 -9.58 -3.67
CA GLY A 3 18.78 -10.15 -3.33
C GLY A 3 17.83 -9.95 -4.50
N ALA A 4 17.85 -10.86 -5.48
CA ALA A 4 16.86 -10.88 -6.55
C ALA A 4 15.49 -11.24 -5.95
N PHE A 5 14.69 -10.22 -5.58
CA PHE A 5 13.29 -10.43 -5.26
C PHE A 5 12.52 -10.80 -6.53
N LYS A 6 11.78 -11.89 -6.39
CA LYS A 6 11.19 -12.74 -7.43
C LYS A 6 9.74 -12.32 -7.67
N MET A 7 9.30 -12.38 -8.93
CA MET A 7 7.97 -12.02 -9.47
C MET A 7 6.99 -11.34 -8.51
N ILE A 8 6.81 -10.03 -8.71
CA ILE A 8 5.73 -9.25 -8.10
C ILE A 8 4.54 -9.30 -9.05
N ASN A 9 3.47 -9.97 -8.65
CA ASN A 9 2.21 -9.86 -9.36
C ASN A 9 1.46 -8.66 -8.79
N TYR A 10 1.03 -7.75 -9.66
CA TYR A 10 0.17 -6.65 -9.27
C TYR A 10 -1.06 -6.58 -10.16
N SER A 11 -2.15 -6.06 -9.60
CA SER A 11 -3.37 -5.78 -10.34
C SER A 11 -3.98 -4.49 -9.85
N VAL A 12 -4.45 -3.65 -10.77
CA VAL A 12 -5.34 -2.52 -10.46
C VAL A 12 -6.71 -2.90 -10.99
N VAL A 13 -7.69 -2.97 -10.10
CA VAL A 13 -9.07 -3.33 -10.44
C VAL A 13 -9.96 -2.13 -10.14
N GLU A 14 -10.62 -1.57 -11.15
CA GLU A 14 -11.62 -0.53 -10.91
C GLU A 14 -12.80 -1.12 -10.15
N VAL A 15 -13.30 -0.36 -9.17
CA VAL A 15 -14.39 -0.80 -8.29
C VAL A 15 -15.48 0.26 -8.22
N GLU A 16 -16.73 -0.18 -8.17
CA GLU A 16 -17.87 0.73 -8.11
C GLU A 16 -18.17 1.14 -6.66
N LYS A 17 -17.96 0.24 -5.69
CA LYS A 17 -18.36 0.44 -4.28
C LYS A 17 -17.25 0.05 -3.30
N LYS A 18 -17.35 0.61 -2.08
CA LYS A 18 -16.45 0.27 -0.96
C LYS A 18 -16.57 -1.19 -0.48
N GLU A 19 -17.60 -1.89 -0.92
CA GLU A 19 -17.89 -3.23 -0.43
C GLU A 19 -17.11 -4.28 -1.23
N ASP A 20 -16.54 -3.89 -2.37
CA ASP A 20 -15.69 -4.77 -3.20
C ASP A 20 -14.34 -5.10 -2.51
N TYR A 21 -14.07 -4.51 -1.33
CA TYR A 21 -12.89 -4.75 -0.49
C TYR A 21 -12.94 -6.08 0.31
N PHE A 22 -14.12 -6.72 0.40
CA PHE A 22 -14.49 -7.67 1.49
C PHE A 22 -13.92 -9.10 1.42
N SER A 23 -12.60 -9.25 1.47
CA SER A 23 -12.02 -10.46 2.10
C SER A 23 -10.65 -10.25 2.75
N ILE A 24 -10.24 -9.00 2.97
CA ILE A 24 -8.97 -8.73 3.65
C ILE A 24 -9.14 -9.06 5.14
N ALA A 25 -8.21 -9.87 5.67
CA ALA A 25 -8.19 -10.29 7.07
C ALA A 25 -8.35 -9.10 8.02
N HIS A 26 -9.03 -9.31 9.15
CA HIS A 26 -9.20 -8.28 10.17
C HIS A 26 -7.83 -7.74 10.60
N PRO A 27 -7.59 -6.43 10.52
CA PRO A 27 -6.27 -5.87 10.81
C PRO A 27 -5.95 -6.06 12.30
N SER A 28 -4.77 -6.60 12.56
CA SER A 28 -4.22 -6.76 13.90
C SER A 28 -3.81 -5.42 14.51
N ILE A 29 -3.37 -4.48 13.66
CA ILE A 29 -2.87 -3.16 14.05
C ILE A 29 -3.50 -2.11 13.14
N ALA A 30 -3.96 -1.00 13.71
CA ALA A 30 -4.46 0.15 12.97
C ALA A 30 -3.60 1.39 13.23
N ILE A 31 -3.08 2.00 12.17
CA ILE A 31 -2.39 3.29 12.19
C ILE A 31 -3.36 4.34 11.65
N ASN A 32 -3.79 5.25 12.53
CA ASN A 32 -4.75 6.31 12.22
C ASN A 32 -4.08 7.68 12.38
N VAL A 33 -3.12 8.00 11.51
CA VAL A 33 -2.44 9.31 11.50
C VAL A 33 -2.53 9.90 10.10
N THR A 34 -2.93 11.17 10.00
CA THR A 34 -3.14 11.83 8.70
C THR A 34 -1.85 12.34 8.06
N ASN A 35 -0.77 12.45 8.85
CA ASN A 35 0.52 12.87 8.34
C ASN A 35 1.27 11.69 7.72
N SER A 36 1.42 11.69 6.39
CA SER A 36 2.03 10.58 5.65
C SER A 36 3.46 10.24 6.09
N ARG A 37 4.28 11.24 6.42
CA ARG A 37 5.64 10.97 6.92
C ARG A 37 5.65 10.31 8.29
N THR A 38 4.73 10.68 9.16
CA THR A 38 4.57 10.06 10.49
C THR A 38 4.06 8.64 10.34
N ALA A 39 3.05 8.42 9.49
CA ALA A 39 2.55 7.10 9.18
C ALA A 39 3.65 6.18 8.63
N LEU A 40 4.48 6.68 7.70
CA LEU A 40 5.60 5.94 7.14
C LEU A 40 6.58 5.52 8.25
N LYS A 41 6.98 6.44 9.13
CA LYS A 41 7.88 6.11 10.25
C LYS A 41 7.31 5.03 11.15
N MET A 42 6.02 5.13 11.51
CA MET A 42 5.33 4.13 12.33
C MET A 42 5.28 2.77 11.61
N LEU A 43 4.90 2.76 10.33
CA LEU A 43 4.88 1.55 9.52
C LEU A 43 6.26 0.89 9.47
N MET A 44 7.31 1.66 9.19
CA MET A 44 8.69 1.15 9.14
C MET A 44 9.13 0.53 10.47
N SER A 45 8.76 1.13 11.60
CA SER A 45 9.05 0.56 12.93
C SER A 45 8.32 -0.76 13.21
N LEU A 46 7.20 -1.02 12.55
CA LEU A 46 6.40 -2.23 12.73
C LEU A 46 6.73 -3.34 11.72
N LEU A 47 7.45 -3.04 10.63
CA LEU A 47 7.80 -4.02 9.61
C LEU A 47 8.53 -5.28 10.16
N PRO A 48 9.48 -5.15 11.12
CA PRO A 48 10.10 -6.34 11.70
C PRO A 48 9.12 -7.26 12.43
N GLU A 49 8.05 -6.69 13.00
CA GLU A 49 7.08 -7.42 13.83
C GLU A 49 6.04 -8.17 13.01
N ILE A 50 5.64 -7.64 11.84
CA ILE A 50 4.63 -8.28 10.98
C ILE A 50 5.15 -9.50 10.22
N GLY A 51 6.47 -9.73 10.25
CA GLY A 51 7.15 -10.75 9.46
C GLY A 51 7.26 -10.36 7.99
N LYS A 52 7.53 -11.34 7.12
CA LYS A 52 7.63 -11.09 5.68
C LYS A 52 6.31 -10.54 5.14
N ILE A 53 6.37 -9.44 4.37
CA ILE A 53 5.22 -8.90 3.63
C ILE A 53 4.82 -9.92 2.55
N GLN A 54 3.55 -10.31 2.57
CA GLN A 54 2.95 -11.23 1.59
C GLN A 54 2.11 -10.46 0.56
N ARG A 55 1.38 -9.44 1.01
CA ARG A 55 0.49 -8.66 0.15
C ARG A 55 0.35 -7.22 0.65
N ILE A 56 0.25 -6.29 -0.28
CA ILE A 56 -0.18 -4.91 -0.04
C ILE A 56 -1.48 -4.69 -0.82
N VAL A 57 -2.48 -4.13 -0.15
CA VAL A 57 -3.73 -3.70 -0.79
C VAL A 57 -3.94 -2.23 -0.50
N GLN A 58 -4.14 -1.42 -1.53
CA GLN A 58 -4.45 0.00 -1.39
C GLN A 58 -5.76 0.32 -2.10
N ASN A 59 -6.69 0.89 -1.35
CA ASN A 59 -7.92 1.45 -1.89
C ASN A 59 -7.63 2.85 -2.39
N ARG A 60 -7.76 3.04 -3.71
CA ARG A 60 -7.53 4.29 -4.43
C ARG A 60 -8.86 4.89 -4.81
N ASP A 61 -9.05 6.14 -4.46
CA ASP A 61 -10.21 6.94 -4.85
C ASP A 61 -9.64 8.31 -5.27
N SER A 62 -9.82 8.72 -6.52
CA SER A 62 -9.35 10.04 -6.96
C SER A 62 -10.35 11.14 -6.63
N GLU A 63 -11.61 10.78 -6.36
CA GLU A 63 -12.65 11.70 -5.89
C GLU A 63 -12.58 11.94 -4.38
N ARG A 64 -11.86 11.09 -3.63
CA ARG A 64 -11.67 11.22 -2.19
C ARG A 64 -10.19 11.16 -1.83
N VAL A 65 -9.76 12.11 -1.00
CA VAL A 65 -8.36 12.21 -0.56
C VAL A 65 -7.90 11.01 0.30
N TYR A 66 -8.82 10.12 0.68
CA TYR A 66 -8.65 9.05 1.66
C TYR A 66 -8.29 7.70 1.04
N PHE A 67 -7.10 7.21 1.40
CA PHE A 67 -6.60 5.90 1.04
C PHE A 67 -6.56 5.03 2.29
N GLU A 68 -7.16 3.85 2.22
CA GLU A 68 -6.87 2.77 3.15
C GLU A 68 -5.79 1.89 2.53
N THR A 69 -4.77 1.57 3.31
CA THR A 69 -3.70 0.67 2.87
C THR A 69 -3.55 -0.46 3.87
N PHE A 70 -3.72 -1.68 3.39
CA PHE A 70 -3.53 -2.91 4.15
C PHE A 70 -2.18 -3.53 3.80
N ILE A 71 -1.38 -3.81 4.83
CA ILE A 71 -0.12 -4.52 4.72
C ILE A 71 -0.31 -5.87 5.41
N ILE A 72 -0.33 -6.93 4.61
CA ILE A 72 -0.54 -8.29 5.09
C ILE A 72 0.84 -8.95 5.20
N GLY A 73 1.31 -9.09 6.43
CA GLY A 73 2.52 -9.84 6.76
C GLY A 73 2.20 -11.27 7.19
N ALA A 74 3.25 -12.08 7.31
CA ALA A 74 3.13 -13.48 7.74
C ALA A 74 2.58 -13.65 9.17
N LYS A 75 2.71 -12.64 10.04
CA LYS A 75 2.26 -12.70 11.45
C LYS A 75 1.06 -11.79 11.72
N TYR A 76 1.07 -10.59 11.17
CA TYR A 76 0.08 -9.56 11.46
C TYR A 76 -0.35 -8.82 10.20
N THR A 77 -1.56 -8.29 10.22
CA THR A 77 -2.06 -7.35 9.21
C THR A 77 -2.10 -5.94 9.80
N ILE A 78 -1.47 -4.98 9.13
CA ILE A 78 -1.58 -3.55 9.46
C ILE A 78 -2.59 -2.91 8.52
N VAL A 79 -3.48 -2.09 9.05
CA VAL A 79 -4.23 -1.11 8.25
C VAL A 79 -3.71 0.29 8.55
N LEU A 80 -3.41 1.05 7.51
CA LEU A 80 -3.20 2.48 7.58
C LEU A 80 -4.47 3.17 7.08
N LYS A 81 -5.09 3.96 7.95
CA LYS A 81 -6.26 4.78 7.61
C LYS A 81 -5.81 6.21 7.43
N ASP A 82 -6.22 6.81 6.32
CA ASP A 82 -6.00 8.22 5.99
C ASP A 82 -4.53 8.65 6.05
N SER A 83 -3.61 7.71 5.91
CA SER A 83 -2.19 7.94 6.17
C SER A 83 -1.43 8.38 4.93
N PHE A 84 -1.74 7.81 3.76
CA PHE A 84 -1.11 8.19 2.50
C PHE A 84 -2.01 9.13 1.67
N THR A 85 -2.70 10.04 2.36
CA THR A 85 -3.62 11.03 1.79
C THR A 85 -2.91 12.24 1.21
N SER A 86 -3.23 12.64 -0.04
CA SER A 86 -3.03 14.01 -0.58
C SER A 86 -3.39 14.15 -2.08
N GLY A 87 -4.27 13.32 -2.63
CA GLY A 87 -4.47 13.22 -4.08
C GLY A 87 -3.31 12.52 -4.80
N TYR A 88 -3.58 12.07 -6.02
CA TYR A 88 -2.80 11.07 -6.76
C TYR A 88 -1.38 11.54 -7.18
N ALA A 89 -1.09 12.83 -7.13
CA ALA A 89 0.24 13.42 -7.38
C ALA A 89 0.88 14.10 -6.14
N GLY A 90 0.25 13.98 -4.97
CA GLY A 90 0.68 14.68 -3.76
C GLY A 90 1.70 13.93 -2.91
N VAL A 91 1.96 14.47 -1.71
CA VAL A 91 2.91 13.92 -0.72
C VAL A 91 2.59 12.47 -0.34
N GLY A 92 1.32 12.10 -0.15
CA GLY A 92 0.88 10.75 0.19
C GLY A 92 1.27 9.70 -0.85
N ALA A 93 1.08 10.00 -2.14
CA ALA A 93 1.48 9.11 -3.24
C ALA A 93 3.00 8.92 -3.27
N LYS A 94 3.78 9.99 -3.08
CA LYS A 94 5.26 9.93 -3.00
C LYS A 94 5.73 9.11 -1.80
N VAL A 95 5.12 9.32 -0.63
CA VAL A 95 5.43 8.57 0.59
C VAL A 95 5.07 7.09 0.43
N PHE A 96 3.94 6.77 -0.21
CA PHE A 96 3.58 5.39 -0.49
C PHE A 96 4.52 4.72 -1.49
N LYS A 97 4.96 5.44 -2.54
CA LYS A 97 6.05 4.98 -3.42
C LYS A 97 7.30 4.63 -2.61
N GLU A 98 7.76 5.52 -1.73
CA GLU A 98 8.94 5.25 -0.89
C GLU A 98 8.77 3.98 -0.04
N PHE A 99 7.56 3.75 0.48
CA PHE A 99 7.26 2.51 1.19
C PHE A 99 7.35 1.28 0.28
N LEU A 100 6.80 1.34 -0.94
CA LEU A 100 6.89 0.24 -1.90
C LEU A 100 8.34 -0.08 -2.26
N GLU A 101 9.19 0.94 -2.43
CA GLU A 101 10.62 0.76 -2.66
C GLU A 101 11.30 0.03 -1.49
N HIS A 102 10.98 0.40 -0.25
CA HIS A 102 11.47 -0.32 0.93
C HIS A 102 10.92 -1.75 1.04
N ALA A 103 9.70 -1.99 0.55
CA ALA A 103 9.10 -3.33 0.51
C ALA A 103 9.72 -4.23 -0.57
N GLY A 104 10.61 -3.69 -1.41
CA GLY A 104 11.38 -4.46 -2.41
C GLY A 104 10.99 -4.21 -3.86
N LEU A 105 10.09 -3.25 -4.16
CA LEU A 105 9.83 -2.84 -5.54
C LEU A 105 10.97 -1.95 -6.05
N SER A 106 11.30 -2.05 -7.34
CA SER A 106 12.21 -1.08 -7.95
C SER A 106 11.56 0.31 -8.04
N THR A 107 12.39 1.36 -8.17
CA THR A 107 11.91 2.73 -8.41
C THR A 107 11.02 2.81 -9.64
N ARG A 108 11.40 2.13 -10.73
CA ARG A 108 10.60 2.11 -11.96
C ARG A 108 9.23 1.44 -11.75
N GLU A 109 9.17 0.30 -11.07
CA GLU A 109 7.90 -0.41 -10.83
C GLU A 109 6.98 0.41 -9.93
N SER A 110 7.53 0.96 -8.84
CA SER A 110 6.78 1.80 -7.92
C SER A 110 6.26 3.07 -8.59
N GLU A 111 7.05 3.75 -9.44
CA GLU A 111 6.58 4.90 -10.23
C GLU A 111 5.44 4.54 -11.17
N GLN A 112 5.57 3.44 -11.90
CA GLN A 112 4.53 2.99 -12.82
C GLN A 112 3.24 2.64 -12.07
N LEU A 113 3.34 1.99 -10.92
CA LEU A 113 2.18 1.63 -10.12
C LEU A 113 1.48 2.83 -9.50
N ILE A 114 2.23 3.85 -9.08
CA ILE A 114 1.66 4.99 -8.37
C ILE A 114 1.17 6.08 -9.33
N PHE A 115 1.86 6.35 -10.43
CA PHE A 115 1.63 7.57 -11.22
C PHE A 115 1.19 7.37 -12.67
N LYS A 116 1.15 6.14 -13.20
CA LYS A 116 0.90 5.91 -14.63
C LYS A 116 -0.56 6.13 -15.06
N GLU A 117 -1.52 5.80 -14.21
CA GLU A 117 -2.95 5.92 -14.49
C GLU A 117 -3.66 6.37 -13.23
N GLU A 118 -4.58 7.34 -13.31
CA GLU A 118 -5.40 7.83 -12.18
C GLU A 118 -6.80 7.22 -12.24
N PRO A 119 -7.02 5.99 -11.72
CA PRO A 119 -8.36 5.42 -11.72
C PRO A 119 -9.28 6.25 -10.82
N LYS A 120 -10.54 6.43 -11.24
CA LYS A 120 -11.55 7.14 -10.43
C LYS A 120 -11.73 6.46 -9.06
N ARG A 121 -11.89 5.14 -9.09
CA ARG A 121 -11.92 4.27 -7.91
C ARG A 121 -11.33 2.91 -8.29
N ALA A 122 -10.30 2.49 -7.58
CA ALA A 122 -9.67 1.20 -7.83
C ALA A 122 -9.06 0.59 -6.57
N VAL A 123 -8.83 -0.71 -6.62
CA VAL A 123 -8.03 -1.43 -5.64
C VAL A 123 -6.74 -1.85 -6.31
N LEU A 124 -5.62 -1.31 -5.81
CA LEU A 124 -4.29 -1.82 -6.11
C LEU A 124 -4.03 -3.03 -5.20
N LYS A 125 -3.65 -4.16 -5.78
CA LYS A 125 -3.13 -5.33 -5.08
C LYS A 125 -1.73 -5.62 -5.57
N ILE A 126 -0.82 -5.85 -4.63
CA ILE A 126 0.57 -6.24 -4.88
C ILE A 126 0.84 -7.50 -4.07
N ASP A 127 1.10 -8.61 -4.75
CA ASP A 127 1.43 -9.91 -4.16
C ASP A 127 2.93 -10.15 -4.26
N PHE A 128 3.56 -10.41 -3.11
CA PHE A 128 5.00 -10.68 -3.02
C PHE A 128 5.21 -12.19 -3.00
N THR A 129 5.81 -12.74 -4.06
CA THR A 129 6.16 -14.17 -4.11
C THR A 129 7.55 -14.42 -3.50
N ASN A 130 7.78 -15.65 -3.01
CA ASN A 130 9.09 -16.14 -2.54
C ASN A 130 9.85 -16.81 -3.70
#